data_AF-A0A1H8G1U0-F1
#
_entry.id   AF-A0A1H8G1U0-F1
#
_cell.length_a   1.000
_cell.length_b   1.000
_cell.length_c   1.000
_cell.angle_alpha   90.00
_cell.angle_beta   90.00
_cell.angle_gamma   90.00
#
_symmetry.space_group_name_H-M   'P 1'
#
loop_
_entity.id
_entity.type
_entity.pdbx_description
1 polymer ?
#
loop_
_entity_poly.entity_id
_entity_poly.type
_entity_poly.pdbx_seq_one_letter_code
_entity_poly.pdbx_strand_id
1 'polypeptide(L)' 'MSFAPSLAFAFEIRAQIAPTLHVGHGDGERTEFTPIVGGTVTRPRLSGTVLPEGATGTAPAARCATWTRAG' A
#
# COMPACT_ATOMS: atom_id res chain seq x y z
N MET A 1 8.89 18.49 30.58
CA MET A 1 8.06 17.26 30.66
C MET A 1 7.84 16.78 29.24
N SER A 2 8.23 15.55 28.92
CA SER A 2 8.00 14.96 27.59
C SER A 2 6.68 14.21 27.59
N PHE A 3 5.78 14.58 26.67
CA PHE A 3 4.54 13.86 26.44
C PHE A 3 4.82 12.67 25.52
N ALA A 4 4.51 11.46 25.98
CA ALA A 4 4.59 10.26 25.16
C ALA A 4 3.18 9.89 24.66
N PRO A 5 2.94 9.84 23.33
CA PRO A 5 1.66 9.41 22.80
C PRO A 5 1.40 7.93 23.09
N SER A 6 0.14 7.57 23.34
CA SER A 6 -0.28 6.17 23.47
C SER A 6 -0.74 5.59 22.14
N LEU A 7 -0.47 4.30 21.93
CA LEU A 7 -0.94 3.54 20.78
C LEU A 7 -2.11 2.64 21.20
N ALA A 8 -3.16 2.64 20.39
CA ALA A 8 -4.28 1.72 20.53
C ALA A 8 -4.53 1.01 19.19
N PHE A 9 -4.83 -0.29 19.25
CA PHE A 9 -5.12 -1.09 18.06
C PHE A 9 -6.36 -0.53 17.33
N ALA A 10 -6.23 -0.31 16.02
CA ALA A 10 -7.28 0.33 15.21
C ALA A 10 -8.02 -0.67 14.30
N PHE A 11 -7.30 -1.51 13.57
CA PHE A 11 -7.84 -2.55 12.68
C PHE A 11 -6.72 -3.47 12.18
N GLU A 12 -7.09 -4.59 11.56
CA GLU A 12 -6.20 -5.49 10.81
C GLU A 12 -6.54 -5.44 9.32
N ILE A 13 -5.52 -5.59 8.45
CA ILE A 13 -5.71 -5.79 7.01
C ILE A 13 -5.12 -7.15 6.61
N ARG A 14 -5.88 -7.90 5.82
CA ARG A 14 -5.41 -9.10 5.10
C ARG A 14 -5.37 -8.78 3.62
N ALA A 15 -4.19 -8.42 3.12
CA ALA A 15 -3.99 -8.06 1.72
C ALA A 15 -3.70 -9.28 0.84
N GLN A 16 -4.27 -9.28 -0.36
CA GLN A 16 -3.95 -10.25 -1.41
C GLN A 16 -2.89 -9.64 -2.31
N ILE A 17 -1.76 -10.33 -2.42
CA ILE A 17 -0.58 -9.85 -3.13
C ILE A 17 -0.40 -10.63 -4.44
N ALA A 18 -0.23 -9.92 -5.54
CA ALA A 18 0.12 -10.50 -6.83
C ALA A 18 1.65 -10.62 -6.99
N PRO A 19 2.11 -11.38 -8.00
CA PRO A 19 3.55 -11.50 -8.27
C PRO A 19 4.21 -10.13 -8.47
N THR A 20 5.42 -10.00 -7.94
CA THR A 20 6.25 -8.81 -8.12
C THR A 20 6.65 -8.65 -9.59
N LEU A 21 6.55 -7.43 -10.09
CA LEU A 21 6.95 -7.01 -11.43
C LEU A 21 8.26 -6.23 -11.36
N HIS A 22 9.18 -6.51 -12.26
CA HIS A 22 10.33 -5.64 -12.48
C HIS A 22 9.90 -4.48 -13.38
N VAL A 23 10.10 -3.24 -12.91
CA VAL A 23 9.67 -2.01 -13.61
C VAL A 23 10.83 -1.03 -13.82
N GLY A 24 12.07 -1.46 -13.55
CA GLY A 24 13.27 -0.68 -13.88
C GLY A 24 13.47 -0.56 -15.39
N HIS A 25 14.09 0.54 -15.82
CA HIS A 25 14.30 0.88 -17.24
C HIS A 25 15.78 0.94 -17.64
N GLY A 26 16.72 0.60 -16.74
CA GLY A 26 18.16 0.65 -17.01
C GLY A 26 18.97 -0.53 -16.45
N ASP A 27 20.16 -0.76 -17.03
CA ASP A 27 21.10 -1.77 -16.57
C ASP A 27 21.51 -1.50 -15.12
N GLY A 28 21.19 -2.46 -14.23
CA GLY A 28 21.47 -2.37 -12.79
C GLY A 28 20.39 -1.68 -11.97
N GLU A 29 19.35 -1.12 -12.59
CA GLU A 29 18.21 -0.56 -11.86
C GLU A 29 17.38 -1.71 -11.25
N ARG A 30 17.25 -1.74 -9.93
CA ARG A 30 16.36 -2.68 -9.22
C ARG A 30 15.12 -1.94 -8.72
N THR A 31 14.19 -1.71 -9.64
CA THR A 31 12.86 -1.18 -9.30
C THR A 31 11.83 -2.29 -9.46
N GLU A 32 11.16 -2.62 -8.36
CA GLU A 32 10.17 -3.69 -8.28
C GLU A 32 8.83 -3.14 -7.82
N PHE A 33 7.75 -3.70 -8.35
CA PHE A 33 6.38 -3.37 -8.01
C PHE A 33 5.63 -4.63 -7.59
N THR A 34 5.11 -4.65 -6.36
CA THR A 34 4.36 -5.79 -5.81
C THR A 34 2.89 -5.39 -5.65
N PRO A 35 2.00 -5.82 -6.57
CA PRO A 35 0.62 -5.34 -6.59
C PRO A 35 -0.23 -5.86 -5.41
N ILE A 36 -1.08 -5.00 -4.85
CA ILE A 36 -2.17 -5.36 -3.92
C ILE A 36 -3.47 -5.43 -4.73
N VAL A 37 -3.94 -6.66 -4.95
CA VAL A 37 -5.09 -6.93 -5.83
C VAL A 37 -6.41 -7.09 -5.08
N GLY A 38 -6.39 -7.00 -3.76
CA GLY A 38 -7.59 -7.14 -2.95
C GLY A 38 -7.28 -7.39 -1.47
N GLY A 39 -8.31 -7.75 -0.72
CA GLY A 39 -8.18 -8.08 0.69
C GLY A 39 -9.34 -7.60 1.55
N THR A 40 -9.20 -7.77 2.86
CA THR A 40 -10.22 -7.36 3.84
C THR A 40 -9.61 -6.51 4.93
N VAL A 41 -10.37 -5.53 5.41
CA VAL A 41 -10.08 -4.74 6.60
C VAL A 41 -11.08 -5.12 7.69
N THR A 42 -10.58 -5.44 8.88
CA THR A 42 -11.41 -5.88 10.01
C THR A 42 -11.21 -4.99 11.23
N ARG A 43 -12.33 -4.71 11.93
CA ARG A 43 -12.54 -3.97 13.20
C ARG A 43 -11.36 -3.97 14.20
N PRO A 44 -11.26 -3.02 15.16
CA PRO A 44 -12.35 -2.26 15.82
C PRO A 44 -12.86 -0.98 15.16
N ARG A 45 -12.02 -0.22 14.45
CA ARG A 45 -12.36 1.17 14.05
C ARG A 45 -12.67 1.33 12.56
N LEU A 46 -12.39 0.30 11.75
CA LEU A 46 -12.62 0.30 10.31
C LEU A 46 -13.02 -1.12 9.86
N SER A 47 -13.88 -1.21 8.85
CA SER A 47 -14.21 -2.48 8.19
C SER A 47 -14.50 -2.24 6.73
N GLY A 48 -14.06 -3.16 5.87
CA GLY A 48 -14.26 -3.04 4.43
C GLY A 48 -13.41 -4.01 3.63
N THR A 49 -13.36 -3.77 2.33
CA THR A 49 -12.60 -4.56 1.36
C THR A 49 -11.50 -3.69 0.77
N VAL A 50 -10.31 -4.25 0.58
CA VAL A 50 -9.23 -3.58 -0.16
C VAL A 50 -9.52 -3.72 -1.64
N LEU A 51 -9.47 -2.60 -2.38
CA LEU A 51 -9.72 -2.59 -3.82
C LEU A 51 -8.43 -2.89 -4.59
N PRO A 52 -8.48 -3.60 -5.74
CA PRO A 52 -7.34 -3.74 -6.63
C PRO A 52 -6.94 -2.37 -7.20
N GLU A 53 -5.67 -1.97 -6.98
CA GLU A 53 -4.93 -0.85 -7.60
C GLU A 53 -5.72 0.44 -7.98
N GLY A 54 -5.65 1.48 -7.13
CA GLY A 54 -5.64 2.90 -7.58
C GLY A 54 -6.96 3.70 -7.66
N ALA A 55 -7.96 3.47 -6.81
CA ALA A 55 -9.15 4.33 -6.78
C ALA A 55 -8.88 5.66 -6.04
N THR A 56 -8.55 6.72 -6.78
CA THR A 56 -8.77 8.12 -6.35
C THR A 56 -9.94 8.72 -7.14
N GLY A 57 -10.88 9.32 -6.42
CA GLY A 57 -11.96 10.11 -7.02
C GLY A 57 -11.39 11.28 -7.82
N THR A 58 -11.81 11.38 -9.07
CA THR A 58 -11.63 12.50 -10.03
C THR A 58 -10.17 12.92 -10.35
N ALA A 59 -9.77 12.72 -11.63
CA ALA A 59 -8.56 13.20 -12.36
C ALA A 59 -7.39 12.19 -12.55
N PRO A 60 -6.57 12.33 -13.64
CA PRO A 60 -6.33 11.26 -14.62
C PRO A 60 -5.15 10.34 -14.32
N ALA A 61 -5.25 9.10 -14.83
CA ALA A 61 -4.20 8.11 -15.02
C ALA A 61 -3.20 7.94 -13.86
N ALA A 62 -3.50 6.94 -13.02
CA ALA A 62 -2.57 6.05 -12.34
C ALA A 62 -1.10 6.54 -12.28
N ARG A 63 -0.79 7.33 -11.26
CA ARG A 63 0.59 7.43 -10.77
C ARG A 63 0.71 6.49 -9.59
N CYS A 64 1.48 5.44 -9.82
CA CYS A 64 1.87 4.40 -8.90
C CYS A 64 2.15 4.97 -7.51
N ALA A 65 1.66 4.31 -6.46
CA ALA A 65 2.12 4.55 -5.11
C ALA A 65 3.62 4.19 -5.04
N THR A 66 4.48 5.19 -5.24
CA THR A 66 5.92 5.06 -5.16
C THR A 66 6.30 4.88 -3.69
N TRP A 67 6.62 3.66 -3.27
CA TRP A 67 7.35 3.41 -2.04
C TRP A 67 8.84 3.39 -2.38
N THR A 68 9.49 4.54 -2.38
CA THR A 68 10.95 4.59 -2.40
C THR A 68 11.46 4.21 -1.00
N ARG A 69 12.04 3.02 -0.87
CA ARG A 69 12.88 2.67 0.27
C ARG A 69 14.17 3.49 0.15
N ALA A 70 14.34 4.47 1.04
CA ALA A 70 15.62 5.15 1.20
C ALA A 70 16.66 4.12 1.67
N GLY A 71 17.73 3.95 0.89
CA GLY A 71 18.98 3.30 1.25
C GLY A 71 20.11 4.31 1.09
#